data_AF-A0A645J6S8-F1
#
_entry.id   AF-A0A645J6S8-F1
#
_cell.length_a   1.000
_cell.length_b   1.000
_cell.length_c   1.000
_cell.angle_alpha   90.00
_cell.angle_beta   90.00
_cell.angle_gamma   90.00
#
_symmetry.space_group_name_H-M   'P 1'
#
loop_
_entity.id
_entity.type
_entity.pdbx_description
1 polymer ?
#
loop_
_entity_poly.entity_id
_entity_poly.type
_entity_poly.pdbx_seq_one_letter_code
_entity_poly.pdbx_strand_id
1 'polypeptide(L)' 'MRVKVRAQDRNGNWFEAEGEGITARCFCHELAHLDGQLFTELTDELYTAEELERLRHDNGEEDE' A
#
# COMPACT_ATOMS: atom_id res chain seq x y z
N MET A 1 -6.33 -9.41 -5.88
CA MET A 1 -7.14 -8.60 -4.94
C MET A 1 -7.88 -7.53 -5.74
N ARG A 2 -9.18 -7.35 -5.51
CA ARG A 2 -10.02 -6.32 -6.16
C ARG A 2 -10.82 -5.59 -5.07
N VAL A 3 -10.89 -4.27 -5.16
CA VAL A 3 -11.53 -3.40 -4.16
C VAL A 3 -12.45 -2.41 -4.87
N LYS A 4 -13.58 -2.11 -4.22
CA LYS A 4 -14.50 -1.04 -4.60
C LYS A 4 -14.63 -0.07 -3.43
N VAL A 5 -14.47 1.23 -3.69
CA VAL A 5 -14.61 2.30 -2.69
C VAL A 5 -15.72 3.27 -3.09
N ARG A 6 -16.36 3.87 -2.09
CA ARG A 6 -17.31 4.98 -2.27
C ARG A 6 -16.84 6.15 -1.42
N ALA A 7 -16.74 7.33 -2.02
CA ALA A 7 -16.23 8.52 -1.37
C ALA A 7 -16.93 9.78 -1.90
N GLN A 8 -16.71 10.90 -1.23
CA GLN A 8 -17.08 12.22 -1.74
C GLN A 8 -15.86 12.89 -2.35
N ASP A 9 -16.05 13.60 -3.47
CA ASP A 9 -15.03 14.48 -4.04
C ASP A 9 -14.85 15.75 -3.17
N ARG A 10 -13.94 16.64 -3.58
CA ARG A 10 -13.66 17.90 -2.87
C ARG A 10 -14.86 18.87 -2.78
N ASN A 11 -15.92 18.63 -3.54
CA ASN A 11 -17.14 19.43 -3.57
C ASN A 11 -18.30 18.72 -2.83
N GLY A 12 -18.06 17.56 -2.22
CA GLY A 12 -19.08 16.77 -1.55
C GLY A 12 -19.90 15.85 -2.46
N ASN A 13 -19.58 15.76 -3.76
CA ASN A 13 -20.30 14.88 -4.67
C ASN A 13 -19.87 13.44 -4.47
N TRP A 14 -20.84 12.53 -4.37
CA TRP A 14 -20.56 11.10 -4.25
C TRP A 14 -20.06 10.50 -5.56
N PHE A 15 -19.06 9.62 -5.44
CA PHE A 15 -18.58 8.78 -6.53
C PHE A 15 -18.16 7.40 -6.02
N GLU A 16 -17.96 6.48 -6.95
CA GLU A 16 -17.42 5.15 -6.70
C GLU A 16 -16.20 4.91 -7.59
N ALA A 17 -15.23 4.14 -7.09
CA ALA A 17 -14.06 3.71 -7.85
C ALA A 17 -13.77 2.23 -7.59
N GLU A 18 -13.28 1.53 -8.62
CA GLU A 18 -12.84 0.14 -8.54
C GLU A 18 -11.38 0.04 -8.96
N GLY A 19 -10.63 -0.81 -8.26
CA GLY A 19 -9.22 -1.03 -8.54
C GLY A 19 -8.79 -2.46 -8.23
N GLU A 20 -7.68 -2.86 -8.82
CA GLU A 20 -7.01 -4.14 -8.60
C GLU A 20 -5.49 -3.95 -8.46
N GLY A 21 -4.78 -5.02 -8.09
CA GLY A 21 -3.32 -4.99 -7.98
C GLY A 21 -2.81 -3.90 -7.03
N ILE A 22 -1.95 -3.01 -7.53
CA ILE A 22 -1.38 -1.92 -6.72
C ILE A 22 -2.44 -0.89 -6.34
N THR A 23 -3.39 -0.58 -7.23
CA THR A 23 -4.46 0.41 -6.97
C THR A 23 -5.36 -0.04 -5.82
N ALA A 24 -5.76 -1.31 -5.80
CA ALA A 24 -6.53 -1.87 -4.69
C ALA A 24 -5.80 -1.75 -3.35
N ARG A 25 -4.48 -1.99 -3.36
CA ARG A 25 -3.64 -1.91 -2.16
C ARG A 25 -3.45 -0.48 -1.68
N CYS A 26 -3.28 0.49 -2.59
CA CYS A 26 -3.26 1.91 -2.24
C CYS A 26 -4.57 2.32 -1.56
N PHE A 27 -5.74 1.93 -2.09
CA PHE A 27 -7.01 2.24 -1.43
C PHE A 27 -7.06 1.71 0.01
N CYS A 28 -6.68 0.45 0.23
CA CYS A 28 -6.67 -0.12 1.58
C CYS A 28 -5.65 0.59 2.50
N HIS A 29 -4.46 0.91 2.01
CA HIS A 29 -3.42 1.61 2.78
C HIS A 29 -3.89 2.99 3.25
N GLU A 30 -4.39 3.81 2.33
CA GLU A 30 -4.81 5.17 2.65
C GLU A 30 -6.07 5.20 3.53
N LEU A 31 -6.98 4.24 3.36
CA LEU A 31 -8.15 4.12 4.22
C LEU A 31 -7.78 3.69 5.64
N ALA A 32 -6.79 2.79 5.81
CA ALA A 32 -6.32 2.36 7.12
C ALA A 32 -5.78 3.53 7.97
N HIS A 33 -5.14 4.52 7.32
CA HIS A 33 -4.71 5.75 8.01
C HIS A 33 -5.88 6.53 8.62
N LEU A 34 -7.08 6.47 8.05
CA LEU A 34 -8.28 7.12 8.64
C LEU A 34 -8.71 6.44 9.94
N ASP A 35 -8.42 5.15 10.09
CA ASP A 35 -8.61 4.37 11.31
C ASP A 35 -7.38 4.43 12.24
N GLY A 36 -6.36 5.21 11.88
CA GLY A 36 -5.13 5.39 12.65
C GLY A 36 -4.16 4.22 12.58
N GLN A 37 -4.32 3.30 11.62
CA GLN A 37 -3.48 2.12 11.47
C GLN A 37 -2.31 2.39 10.53
N LEU A 38 -1.10 2.02 10.95
CA LEU A 38 0.11 2.11 10.14
C LEU A 38 0.48 0.75 9.55
N PHE A 39 1.14 0.73 8.40
CA PHE A 39 1.56 -0.52 7.76
C PHE A 39 2.51 -1.35 8.66
N THR A 40 3.29 -0.68 9.52
CA THR A 40 4.20 -1.33 10.47
C THR A 40 3.49 -2.21 11.49
N GLU A 41 2.18 -2.01 11.69
CA GLU A 41 1.35 -2.83 12.57
C GLU A 41 0.83 -4.09 11.86
N LEU A 42 0.92 -4.13 10.53
CA LEU A 42 0.44 -5.23 9.67
C LEU A 42 1.58 -6.11 9.14
N THR A 43 2.83 -5.68 9.30
CA THR A 43 4.03 -6.41 8.87
C THR A 43 4.61 -7.21 10.02
N ASP A 44 4.97 -8.46 9.78
CA ASP A 44 5.67 -9.28 10.79
C ASP A 44 7.11 -8.80 11.03
N GLU A 45 7.78 -8.29 9.98
CA GLU A 45 9.17 -7.81 10.02
C GLU A 45 9.34 -6.52 9.20
N LEU A 46 10.25 -5.65 9.65
CA LEU A 46 10.70 -4.45 8.95
C LEU A 46 12.20 -4.57 8.69
N TYR A 47 12.62 -4.28 7.46
CA TYR A 47 14.02 -4.35 7.05
C TYR A 47 14.68 -2.98 7.10
N THR A 48 15.94 -2.92 7.54
CA THR A 48 16.78 -1.74 7.33
C THR A 48 17.19 -1.61 5.86
N ALA A 49 17.78 -0.47 5.51
CA ALA A 49 18.31 -0.29 4.16
C ALA A 49 19.40 -1.33 3.84
N GLU A 50 20.30 -1.61 4.78
CA GLU A 50 21.37 -2.59 4.59
C GLU A 50 20.84 -4.02 4.46
N GLU A 51 19.80 -4.37 5.20
CA GLU A 51 19.15 -5.69 5.10
C GLU A 51 18.44 -5.86 3.76
N LEU A 52 17.77 -4.80 3.28
CA LEU A 52 17.10 -4.81 1.99
C LEU A 52 18.09 -4.94 0.83
N GLU A 53 19.22 -4.24 0.89
CA GLU A 53 20.28 -4.33 -0.13
C GLU A 53 20.85 -5.75 -0.23
N ARG A 54 21.09 -6.41 0.92
CA ARG A 54 21.52 -7.81 0.95
C ARG A 54 20.47 -8.75 0.34
N LEU A 55 19.20 -8.58 0.69
CA LEU A 55 18.10 -9.39 0.14
C LEU A 55 17.98 -9.25 -1.39
N ARG A 56 18.15 -8.02 -1.91
CA ARG A 56 18.13 -7.77 -3.37
C ARG A 56 19.29 -8.44 -4.08
N HIS A 57 20.50 -8.28 -3.54
CA HIS A 57 21.71 -8.95 -4.05
C HIS A 57 21.54 -10.48 -4.05
N ASP A 58 21.06 -11.06 -2.95
CA ASP A 58 20.85 -12.50 -2.81
C ASP A 58 19.76 -13.03 -3.75
N ASN A 59 18.77 -12.20 -4.09
CA ASN A 59 17.72 -12.50 -5.07
C ASN A 59 18.17 -12.28 -6.54
N GLY A 60 19.40 -11.82 -6.78
CA GLY A 60 19.91 -11.53 -8.12
C GLY A 60 19.28 -10.30 -8.78
N GLU A 61 18.66 -9.43 -7.98
CA GLU A 61 18.17 -8.12 -8.41
C GLU A 61 19.33 -7.12 -8.25
N GLU A 62 20.25 -7.09 -9.23
CA GLU A 62 21.30 -6.06 -9.31
C GLU A 62 20.64 -4.71 -9.66
N ASP A 63 20.87 -3.68 -8.83
CA ASP A 63 20.40 -2.32 -9.11
C ASP A 63 20.98 -1.86 -10.49
N GLU A 64 20.12 -1.67 -11.49
CA GLU A 64 20.47 -1.07 -12.81
C GLU A 64 21.00 0.37 -12.67
#